data_AF-A0A3L7UMV0-F1
#
_entry.id   AF-A0A3L7UMV0-F1
#
_cell.length_a   1.000
_cell.length_b   1.000
_cell.length_c   1.000
_cell.angle_alpha   90.00
_cell.angle_beta   90.00
_cell.angle_gamma   90.00
#
_symmetry.space_group_name_H-M   'P 1'
#
loop_
_entity.id
_entity.type
_entity.pdbx_description
1 polymer ?
#
loop_
_entity_poly.entity_id
_entity_poly.type
_entity_poly.pdbx_seq_one_letter_code
_entity_poly.pdbx_strand_id
1 'polypeptide(L)'
;MADQHKNPEANEIEGTADPQTTELIAYLDGELPEQDAERVEQLLLTNSLLRRNAESFDRTWQLLNSLEEPRASGQFTQKTLASISAVAAESDADRARDQRWSVKRHLPWSLIARGLIWCLAGFFACATGLLLSRMARSERTALTDAQILKDLDLYLQYPKLWRIPDVEFLKEVSDNAKPSPVAQETR
;
A
#
# COMPACT_ATOMS: atom_id res chain seq x y z
N MET A 1 25.56 -7.90 6.62
CA MET A 1 25.46 -6.51 6.14
C MET A 1 25.38 -6.58 4.64
N ALA A 2 24.16 -6.69 4.10
CA ALA A 2 23.93 -6.74 2.66
C ALA A 2 23.09 -5.51 2.33
N ASP A 3 23.72 -4.56 1.65
CA ASP A 3 23.12 -3.31 1.21
C ASP A 3 21.96 -3.59 0.27
N GLN A 4 20.76 -3.27 0.75
CA GLN A 4 19.56 -3.22 -0.06
C GLN A 4 19.58 -1.89 -0.82
N HIS A 5 20.29 -1.86 -1.95
CA HIS A 5 20.15 -0.81 -2.96
C HIS A 5 18.71 -0.87 -3.49
N LYS A 6 17.81 -0.15 -2.83
CA LYS A 6 16.44 0.07 -3.27
C LYS A 6 16.51 0.90 -4.54
N ASN A 7 16.44 0.23 -5.69
CA ASN A 7 16.42 0.85 -7.00
C ASN A 7 15.25 1.86 -7.06
N PRO A 8 15.52 3.18 -7.11
CA PRO A 8 14.46 4.19 -7.14
C PRO A 8 13.75 4.27 -8.51
N GLU A 9 14.28 3.63 -9.55
CA GLU A 9 13.72 3.69 -10.92
C GLU A 9 12.52 2.75 -11.14
N ALA A 10 12.19 1.87 -10.19
CA ALA A 10 11.10 0.92 -10.36
C ALA A 10 9.69 1.54 -10.21
N ASN A 11 9.60 2.83 -9.82
CA ASN A 11 8.34 3.49 -9.51
C ASN A 11 7.92 4.58 -10.53
N GLU A 12 8.61 4.71 -11.66
CA GLU A 12 8.31 5.71 -12.71
C GLU A 12 7.59 5.14 -13.95
N ILE A 13 7.23 3.85 -13.96
CA ILE A 13 6.55 3.21 -15.11
C ILE A 13 5.02 3.33 -15.02
N GLU A 14 4.48 3.87 -13.92
CA GLU A 14 3.04 4.04 -13.71
C GLU A 14 2.64 5.51 -13.89
N GLY A 15 2.48 5.96 -15.15
CA GLY A 15 1.77 7.23 -15.42
C GLY A 15 2.29 8.18 -16.51
N THR A 16 3.14 7.76 -17.44
CA THR A 16 3.62 8.64 -18.54
C THR A 16 3.40 8.10 -19.94
N ALA A 17 2.50 7.12 -20.12
CA ALA A 17 2.10 6.71 -21.46
C ALA A 17 1.33 7.86 -22.12
N ASP A 18 1.95 8.47 -23.13
CA ASP A 18 1.32 9.48 -23.98
C ASP A 18 -0.05 8.96 -24.48
N PRO A 19 -1.14 9.73 -24.34
CA PRO A 19 -2.48 9.28 -24.72
C PRO A 19 -2.56 8.77 -26.16
N GLN A 20 -1.78 9.33 -27.10
CA GLN A 20 -1.74 8.84 -28.47
C GLN A 20 -1.11 7.45 -28.59
N THR A 21 -0.15 7.14 -27.72
CA THR A 21 0.49 5.82 -27.65
C THR A 21 -0.46 4.78 -27.08
N THR A 22 -1.17 5.10 -26.00
CA THR A 22 -2.18 4.23 -25.40
C THR A 22 -3.30 3.90 -26.39
N GLU A 23 -3.79 4.91 -27.10
CA GLU A 23 -4.81 4.76 -28.13
C GLU A 23 -4.33 3.89 -29.31
N LEU A 24 -3.08 4.06 -29.74
CA LEU A 24 -2.50 3.25 -30.81
C LEU A 24 -2.32 1.79 -30.38
N ILE A 25 -1.96 1.53 -29.12
CA ILE A 25 -1.88 0.17 -28.58
C ILE A 25 -3.27 -0.47 -28.53
N ALA A 26 -4.29 0.26 -28.05
CA ALA A 26 -5.67 -0.19 -28.03
C ALA A 26 -6.25 -0.45 -29.45
N TYR A 27 -5.75 0.27 -30.46
CA TYR A 27 -6.09 -0.04 -31.85
C TYR A 27 -5.47 -1.37 -32.31
N LEU A 28 -4.22 -1.65 -31.92
CA LEU A 28 -3.49 -2.85 -32.33
C LEU A 28 -3.99 -4.13 -31.64
N ASP A 29 -4.45 -4.05 -30.39
CA ASP A 29 -5.05 -5.20 -29.67
C ASP A 29 -6.54 -5.40 -29.99
N GLY A 30 -7.19 -4.41 -30.62
CA GLY A 30 -8.60 -4.44 -31.00
C GLY A 30 -9.57 -4.04 -29.89
N GLU A 31 -9.09 -3.46 -28.79
CA GLU A 31 -9.93 -2.96 -27.69
C GLU A 31 -10.52 -1.56 -27.97
N LEU A 32 -10.12 -0.92 -29.07
CA LEU A 32 -10.64 0.40 -29.44
C LEU A 32 -12.06 0.32 -30.05
N PRO A 33 -13.03 1.14 -29.61
CA PRO A 33 -14.36 1.21 -30.20
C PRO A 33 -14.33 1.51 -31.70
N GLU A 34 -15.29 0.98 -32.47
CA GLU A 34 -15.30 1.05 -33.94
C GLU A 34 -15.18 2.48 -34.50
N GLN A 35 -15.87 3.45 -33.89
CA GLN A 35 -15.80 4.87 -34.29
C GLN A 35 -14.40 5.47 -34.09
N ASP A 36 -13.71 5.07 -33.03
CA ASP A 36 -12.36 5.53 -32.73
C ASP A 36 -11.31 4.77 -33.56
N ALA A 37 -11.56 3.50 -33.87
CA ALA A 37 -10.73 2.70 -34.77
C ALA A 37 -10.69 3.29 -36.20
N GLU A 38 -11.84 3.68 -36.75
CA GLU A 38 -11.92 4.35 -38.07
C GLU A 38 -11.12 5.66 -38.09
N ARG A 39 -11.19 6.44 -36.99
CA ARG A 39 -10.43 7.68 -36.86
C ARG A 39 -8.92 7.42 -36.81
N VAL A 40 -8.49 6.43 -36.02
CA VAL A 40 -7.06 6.05 -35.93
C VAL A 40 -6.56 5.54 -37.28
N GLU A 41 -7.36 4.78 -38.02
CA GLU A 41 -7.01 4.30 -39.35
C GLU A 41 -6.76 5.48 -40.32
N GLN A 42 -7.63 6.49 -40.33
CA GLN A 42 -7.42 7.70 -41.13
C GLN A 42 -6.14 8.46 -40.72
N LEU A 43 -5.83 8.50 -39.42
CA LEU A 43 -4.60 9.11 -38.92
C LEU A 43 -3.36 8.31 -39.37
N LEU A 44 -3.42 6.98 -39.39
CA LEU A 44 -2.32 6.12 -39.87
C LEU A 44 -2.03 6.30 -41.36
N LEU A 45 -3.05 6.62 -42.18
CA LEU A 45 -2.88 6.92 -43.60
C LEU A 45 -2.09 8.22 -43.84
N THR A 46 -2.31 9.23 -43.00
CA THR A 46 -1.76 10.58 -43.18
C THR A 46 -0.47 10.81 -42.39
N ASN A 47 -0.29 10.14 -41.25
CA ASN A 47 0.85 10.35 -40.35
C ASN A 47 1.88 9.22 -40.46
N SER A 48 3.00 9.52 -41.13
CA SER A 48 4.11 8.56 -41.29
C SER A 48 4.83 8.21 -39.98
N LEU A 49 4.83 9.10 -38.98
CA LEU A 49 5.45 8.84 -37.68
C LEU A 49 4.60 7.86 -36.89
N LEU A 50 3.29 8.07 -36.85
CA LEU A 50 2.35 7.19 -36.15
C LEU A 50 2.37 5.77 -36.72
N ARG A 51 2.49 5.63 -38.04
CA ARG A 51 2.65 4.33 -38.71
C ARG A 51 3.93 3.60 -38.29
N ARG A 52 5.06 4.31 -38.22
CA ARG A 52 6.33 3.72 -37.74
C ARG A 52 6.23 3.24 -36.30
N ASN A 53 5.51 3.98 -35.45
CA ASN A 53 5.27 3.55 -34.07
C ASN A 53 4.41 2.28 -34.02
N ALA A 54 3.35 2.21 -34.84
CA ALA A 54 2.50 1.02 -34.95
C ALA A 54 3.29 -0.21 -35.39
N GLU A 55 4.11 -0.07 -36.44
CA GLU A 55 5.01 -1.13 -36.92
C GLU A 55 6.03 -1.57 -35.86
N SER A 56 6.52 -0.64 -35.02
CA SER A 56 7.43 -0.95 -33.93
C SER A 56 6.76 -1.78 -32.83
N PHE A 57 5.53 -1.44 -32.46
CA PHE A 57 4.75 -2.21 -31.48
C PHE A 57 4.41 -3.60 -32.01
N ASP A 58 3.92 -3.68 -33.24
CA ASP A 58 3.62 -4.96 -33.89
C ASP A 58 4.86 -5.88 -33.93
N ARG A 59 6.03 -5.36 -34.34
CA ARG A 59 7.28 -6.13 -34.31
C ARG A 59 7.65 -6.60 -32.91
N THR A 60 7.46 -5.75 -31.91
CA THR A 60 7.76 -6.11 -30.50
C THR A 60 6.86 -7.24 -30.02
N TRP A 61 5.57 -7.20 -30.36
CA TRP A 61 4.63 -8.28 -30.09
C TRP A 61 4.99 -9.58 -30.81
N GLN A 62 5.40 -9.51 -32.08
CA GLN A 62 5.87 -10.69 -32.82
C GLN A 62 7.12 -11.30 -32.17
N LEU A 63 8.06 -10.48 -31.69
CA LEU A 63 9.21 -10.96 -30.95
C LEU A 63 8.79 -11.62 -29.64
N LEU A 64 7.83 -11.05 -28.91
CA LEU A 64 7.32 -11.65 -27.67
C LEU A 64 6.67 -13.02 -27.93
N ASN A 65 5.93 -13.14 -29.03
CA ASN A 65 5.31 -14.39 -29.46
C ASN A 65 6.33 -15.43 -29.95
N SER A 66 7.55 -15.00 -30.28
CA SER A 66 8.65 -15.89 -30.68
C SER A 66 9.38 -16.53 -29.49
N LEU A 67 9.10 -16.10 -28.24
CA LEU A 67 9.71 -16.73 -27.07
C LEU A 67 9.24 -18.18 -26.94
N GLU A 68 10.20 -19.06 -26.65
CA GLU A 68 9.90 -20.46 -26.35
C GLU A 68 9.06 -20.55 -25.06
N GLU A 69 7.99 -21.33 -25.11
CA GLU A 69 7.18 -21.59 -23.93
C GLU A 69 8.01 -22.30 -22.85
N PRO A 70 8.11 -21.75 -21.63
CA PRO A 70 8.82 -22.41 -20.56
C PRO A 70 8.08 -23.70 -20.18
N ARG A 71 8.66 -24.85 -20.48
CA ARG A 71 8.12 -26.15 -20.04
C ARG A 71 8.34 -26.31 -18.53
N ALA A 72 7.25 -26.52 -17.79
CA ALA A 72 7.34 -26.89 -16.40
C ALA A 72 8.10 -28.23 -16.27
N SER A 73 9.07 -28.30 -15.36
CA SER A 73 9.78 -29.55 -15.09
C SER A 73 8.84 -30.53 -14.37
N GLY A 74 9.01 -31.84 -14.58
CA GLY A 74 8.21 -32.85 -13.88
C GLY A 74 8.28 -32.72 -12.34
N GLN A 75 9.38 -32.17 -11.82
CA GLN A 75 9.53 -31.87 -10.39
C GLN A 75 8.60 -30.74 -9.92
N PHE A 76 8.32 -29.74 -10.75
CA PHE A 76 7.34 -28.69 -10.43
C PHE A 76 5.95 -29.31 -10.22
N THR A 77 5.51 -30.18 -11.14
CA THR A 77 4.22 -30.88 -11.03
C THR A 77 4.16 -31.73 -9.78
N GLN A 78 5.22 -32.50 -9.47
CA GLN A 78 5.29 -33.30 -8.26
C GLN A 78 5.21 -32.46 -6.99
N LYS A 79 5.92 -31.33 -6.94
CA LYS A 79 5.90 -30.42 -5.79
C LYS A 79 4.53 -29.75 -5.61
N THR A 80 3.89 -29.35 -6.70
CA THR A 80 2.54 -28.78 -6.66
C THR A 80 1.53 -29.81 -6.18
N LEU A 81 1.56 -31.04 -6.71
CA LEU A 81 0.68 -32.12 -6.27
C LEU A 81 0.90 -32.47 -4.80
N ALA A 82 2.17 -32.54 -4.36
CA ALA A 82 2.52 -32.75 -2.97
C ALA A 82 1.98 -31.64 -2.07
N SER A 83 2.11 -30.37 -2.47
CA SER A 83 1.58 -29.22 -1.74
C SER A 83 0.06 -29.27 -1.61
N ILE A 84 -0.66 -29.61 -2.69
CA ILE A 84 -2.12 -29.76 -2.65
C ILE A 84 -2.51 -30.89 -1.70
N SER A 85 -1.82 -32.04 -1.77
CA SER A 85 -2.10 -33.18 -0.89
C SER A 85 -1.82 -32.89 0.59
N ALA A 86 -0.78 -32.10 0.90
CA ALA A 86 -0.45 -31.72 2.26
C ALA A 86 -1.53 -30.82 2.88
N VAL A 87 -2.03 -29.84 2.12
CA VAL A 87 -3.12 -28.96 2.57
C VAL A 87 -4.42 -29.75 2.79
N ALA A 88 -4.72 -30.71 1.90
CA ALA A 88 -5.88 -31.59 2.08
C ALA A 88 -5.76 -32.45 3.35
N ALA A 89 -4.58 -33.05 3.58
CA ALA A 89 -4.33 -33.88 4.76
C ALA A 89 -4.40 -33.10 6.08
N GLU A 90 -3.94 -31.85 6.10
CA GLU A 90 -4.07 -30.97 7.27
C GLU A 90 -5.55 -30.68 7.60
N SER A 91 -6.37 -30.41 6.58
CA SER A 91 -7.81 -30.17 6.76
C SER A 91 -8.58 -31.39 7.31
N ASP A 92 -8.16 -32.60 6.93
CA ASP A 92 -8.76 -33.84 7.44
C ASP A 92 -8.27 -34.17 8.86
N ALA A 93 -7.01 -33.86 9.18
CA ALA A 93 -6.46 -34.00 10.52
C ALA A 93 -7.14 -33.06 11.53
N ASP A 94 -7.46 -31.83 11.12
CA ASP A 94 -8.19 -30.87 11.95
C ASP A 94 -9.63 -31.30 12.20
N ARG A 95 -10.34 -31.79 11.16
CA ARG A 95 -11.69 -32.37 11.33
C ARG A 95 -11.69 -33.58 12.27
N ALA A 96 -10.68 -34.46 12.17
CA ALA A 96 -10.55 -35.61 13.04
C ALA A 96 -10.23 -35.23 14.50
N ARG A 97 -9.48 -34.14 14.72
CA ARG A 97 -9.22 -33.58 16.06
C ARG A 97 -10.47 -32.99 16.69
N ASP A 98 -11.25 -32.21 15.93
CA ASP A 98 -12.49 -31.60 16.40
C ASP A 98 -13.54 -32.67 16.77
N GLN A 99 -13.63 -33.74 15.98
CA GLN A 99 -14.57 -34.82 16.27
C GLN A 99 -14.18 -35.64 17.52
N ARG A 100 -12.88 -35.74 17.82
CA ARG A 100 -12.37 -36.47 19.00
C ARG A 100 -12.52 -35.68 20.31
N TRP A 101 -12.61 -34.35 20.27
CA TRP A 101 -12.92 -33.51 21.44
C TRP A 101 -14.44 -33.30 21.63
N SER A 102 -15.29 -33.72 20.70
CA SER A 102 -16.74 -33.74 20.94
C SER A 102 -17.18 -34.92 21.82
N VAL A 103 -16.47 -35.17 22.92
CA VAL A 103 -17.00 -35.96 24.04
C VAL A 103 -18.08 -35.10 24.68
N LYS A 104 -19.35 -35.39 24.37
CA LYS A 104 -20.54 -34.93 25.10
C LYS A 104 -20.47 -35.42 26.55
N ARG A 105 -19.57 -34.83 27.32
CA ARG A 105 -19.53 -34.96 28.76
C ARG A 105 -20.66 -34.06 29.24
N HIS A 106 -21.80 -34.69 29.52
CA HIS A 106 -22.95 -34.09 30.18
C HIS A 106 -22.46 -33.57 31.53
N LEU A 107 -21.96 -32.34 31.52
CA LEU A 107 -21.54 -31.64 32.72
C LEU A 107 -22.81 -31.49 33.57
N PRO A 108 -22.79 -31.88 34.85
CA PRO A 108 -23.98 -31.74 35.68
C PRO A 108 -24.41 -30.29 35.62
N TRP A 109 -25.69 -30.06 35.28
CA TRP A 109 -26.29 -28.75 35.04
C TRP A 109 -25.99 -27.74 36.18
N SER A 110 -25.69 -28.23 37.39
CA SER A 110 -25.25 -27.45 38.54
C SER A 110 -23.90 -26.72 38.35
N LEU A 111 -22.95 -27.29 37.60
CA LEU A 111 -21.68 -26.63 37.26
C LEU A 111 -21.86 -25.58 36.16
N ILE A 112 -22.76 -25.83 35.21
CA ILE A 112 -23.09 -24.87 34.15
C ILE A 112 -23.80 -23.66 34.74
N ALA A 113 -24.75 -23.85 35.66
CA ALA A 113 -25.44 -22.75 36.34
C ALA A 113 -24.48 -21.90 37.20
N ARG A 114 -23.55 -22.53 37.92
CA ARG A 114 -22.51 -21.81 38.69
C ARG A 114 -21.53 -21.07 37.78
N GLY A 115 -21.12 -21.69 36.67
CA GLY A 115 -20.28 -21.04 35.66
C GLY A 115 -20.97 -19.83 35.03
N LEU A 116 -22.26 -19.94 34.70
CA LEU A 116 -23.04 -18.86 34.10
C LEU A 116 -23.10 -17.63 35.03
N ILE A 117 -23.28 -17.84 36.33
CA ILE A 117 -23.30 -16.74 37.33
C ILE A 117 -21.95 -16.01 37.38
N TRP A 118 -20.83 -16.74 37.37
CA TRP A 118 -19.50 -16.14 37.37
C TRP A 118 -19.14 -15.47 36.03
N CYS A 119 -19.55 -16.06 34.91
CA CYS A 119 -19.39 -15.44 33.59
C CYS A 119 -20.22 -14.17 33.46
N LEU A 120 -21.45 -14.12 34.00
CA LEU A 120 -22.28 -12.92 33.98
C LEU A 120 -21.64 -11.81 34.83
N ALA A 121 -21.15 -12.14 36.04
CA ALA A 121 -20.46 -11.18 36.89
C ALA A 121 -19.17 -10.64 36.23
N GLY A 122 -18.37 -11.51 35.60
CA GLY A 122 -17.19 -11.12 34.85
C GLY A 122 -17.52 -10.25 33.63
N PHE A 123 -18.58 -10.59 32.89
CA PHE A 123 -19.05 -9.81 31.74
C PHE A 123 -19.50 -8.41 32.15
N PHE A 124 -20.26 -8.28 33.25
CA PHE A 124 -20.67 -6.98 33.77
C PHE A 124 -19.48 -6.13 34.26
N ALA A 125 -18.48 -6.74 34.91
CA ALA A 125 -17.26 -6.04 35.32
C ALA A 125 -16.42 -5.59 34.10
N CYS A 126 -16.34 -6.42 33.06
CA CYS A 126 -15.59 -6.10 31.85
C CYS A 126 -16.32 -5.02 31.02
N ALA A 127 -17.64 -5.10 30.90
CA ALA A 127 -18.46 -4.11 30.18
C ALA A 127 -18.41 -2.74 30.87
N THR A 128 -18.53 -2.69 32.19
CA THR A 128 -18.41 -1.44 32.95
C THR A 128 -16.99 -0.87 32.87
N GLY A 129 -15.95 -1.72 32.96
CA GLY A 129 -14.55 -1.31 32.76
C GLY A 129 -14.29 -0.74 31.35
N LEU A 130 -14.84 -1.35 30.31
CA LEU A 130 -14.69 -0.88 28.93
C LEU A 130 -15.43 0.44 28.68
N LEU A 131 -16.61 0.62 29.26
CA LEU A 131 -17.36 1.89 29.17
C LEU A 131 -16.60 3.02 29.89
N LEU A 132 -16.09 2.77 31.09
CA LEU A 132 -15.31 3.75 31.86
C LEU A 132 -13.98 4.06 31.16
N SER A 133 -13.33 3.04 30.58
CA SER A 133 -12.12 3.21 29.78
C SER A 133 -12.38 3.96 28.47
N ARG A 134 -13.56 3.82 27.86
CA ARG A 134 -13.92 4.59 26.65
C ARG A 134 -14.15 6.07 26.98
N MET A 135 -14.81 6.39 28.08
CA MET A 135 -14.97 7.78 28.52
C MET A 135 -13.62 8.42 28.86
N ALA A 136 -12.76 7.74 29.63
CA ALA A 136 -11.43 8.26 29.97
C ALA A 136 -10.47 8.35 28.77
N ARG A 137 -10.65 7.48 27.76
CA ARG A 137 -9.84 7.52 26.54
C ARG A 137 -10.31 8.63 25.61
N SER A 138 -11.61 8.93 25.55
CA SER A 138 -12.17 10.03 24.74
C SER A 138 -11.56 11.39 25.10
N GLU A 139 -11.34 11.66 26.38
CA GLU A 139 -10.69 12.91 26.83
C GLU A 139 -9.21 12.97 26.41
N ARG A 140 -8.49 11.84 26.46
CA ARG A 140 -7.07 11.78 26.07
C ARG A 140 -6.88 11.83 24.56
N THR A 141 -7.71 11.12 23.80
CA THR A 141 -7.66 11.16 22.33
C THR A 141 -8.05 12.53 21.81
N ALA A 142 -9.03 13.23 22.40
CA ALA A 142 -9.37 14.59 21.97
C ALA A 142 -8.18 15.57 22.10
N LEU A 143 -7.37 15.45 23.17
CA LEU A 143 -6.18 16.27 23.36
C LEU A 143 -5.04 15.88 22.41
N THR A 144 -4.81 14.57 22.21
CA THR A 144 -3.77 14.07 21.30
C THR A 144 -4.11 14.36 19.83
N ASP A 145 -5.35 14.18 19.42
CA ASP A 145 -5.83 14.44 18.06
C ASP A 145 -5.75 15.94 17.75
N ALA A 146 -6.10 16.81 18.71
CA ALA A 146 -5.94 18.25 18.57
C ALA A 146 -4.46 18.69 18.44
N GLN A 147 -3.55 17.99 19.12
CA GLN A 147 -2.11 18.23 18.99
C GLN A 147 -1.60 17.78 17.60
N ILE A 148 -1.99 16.58 17.16
CA ILE A 148 -1.62 16.02 15.85
C ILE A 148 -2.14 16.92 14.71
N LEU A 149 -3.36 17.44 14.82
CA LEU A 149 -3.93 18.36 13.83
C LEU A 149 -3.15 19.68 13.74
N LYS A 150 -2.66 20.22 14.87
CA LYS A 150 -1.81 21.41 14.89
C LYS A 150 -0.45 21.14 14.25
N ASP A 151 0.16 20.01 14.57
CA ASP A 151 1.45 19.62 13.99
C ASP A 151 1.33 19.36 12.48
N LEU A 152 0.22 18.77 12.04
CA LEU A 152 -0.06 18.54 10.61
C LEU A 152 -0.27 19.84 9.84
N ASP A 153 -0.95 20.84 10.43
CA ASP A 153 -1.11 22.17 9.83
C ASP A 153 0.26 22.87 9.66
N LEU A 154 1.15 22.73 10.63
CA LEU A 154 2.54 23.18 10.56
C LEU A 154 3.32 22.51 9.41
N TYR A 155 3.16 21.19 9.22
CA TYR A 155 3.80 20.47 8.11
C TYR A 155 3.24 20.87 6.74
N LEU A 156 1.92 21.08 6.62
CA LEU A 156 1.31 21.55 5.37
C LEU A 156 1.68 22.99 5.02
N GLN A 157 1.97 23.81 6.03
CA GLN A 157 2.46 25.17 5.84
C GLN A 157 3.98 25.24 5.68
N TYR A 158 4.71 24.15 5.94
CA TYR A 158 6.18 24.09 5.80
C TYR A 158 6.69 24.51 4.40
N PRO A 159 6.05 24.11 3.27
CA PRO A 159 6.45 24.58 1.94
C PRO A 159 6.23 26.09 1.71
N LYS A 160 5.36 26.73 2.51
CA LYS A 160 5.13 28.19 2.47
C LYS A 160 6.10 28.94 3.39
N LEU A 161 6.60 28.29 4.44
CA LEU A 161 7.52 28.88 5.42
C LEU A 161 8.97 28.92 4.93
N TRP A 162 9.35 28.03 3.99
CA TRP A 162 10.68 28.03 3.40
C TRP A 162 10.71 28.73 2.04
N ARG A 163 10.56 30.05 2.07
CA ARG A 163 11.12 30.92 1.05
C ARG A 163 12.24 31.72 1.71
N ILE A 164 13.41 31.11 1.83
CA ILE A 164 14.63 31.88 2.08
C ILE A 164 14.83 32.73 0.83
N PRO A 165 14.69 34.07 0.90
CA PRO A 165 15.04 34.91 -0.23
C PRO A 165 16.57 34.87 -0.36
N ASP A 166 17.02 35.01 -1.60
CA ASP A 166 18.39 34.94 -2.09
C ASP A 166 19.53 35.33 -1.13
N VAL A 167 20.73 34.87 -1.46
CA VAL A 167 21.99 35.18 -0.78
C VAL A 167 22.22 36.68 -0.47
N GLU A 168 21.60 37.59 -1.22
CA GLU A 168 21.59 39.03 -0.95
C GLU A 168 20.91 39.40 0.38
N PHE A 169 19.81 38.73 0.75
CA PHE A 169 19.10 38.95 2.01
C PHE A 169 19.96 38.58 3.21
N LEU A 170 20.69 37.47 3.13
CA LEU A 170 21.63 37.05 4.17
C LEU A 170 22.78 38.05 4.31
N LYS A 171 23.18 38.70 3.20
CA LYS A 171 24.22 39.73 3.19
C LYS A 171 23.74 41.02 3.84
N GLU A 172 22.51 41.45 3.53
CA GLU A 172 21.88 42.62 4.15
C GLU A 172 21.66 42.45 5.66
N VAL A 173 21.26 41.25 6.10
CA VAL A 173 21.14 40.94 7.54
C VAL A 173 22.51 40.90 8.22
N SER A 174 23.55 40.38 7.56
CA SER A 174 24.91 40.38 8.11
C SER A 174 25.47 41.81 8.24
N ASP A 175 25.19 42.66 7.25
CA ASP A 175 25.65 44.05 7.23
C ASP A 175 24.89 44.92 8.25
N ASN A 176 23.61 44.60 8.52
CA ASN A 176 22.82 45.24 9.58
C ASN A 176 23.04 44.64 10.98
N ALA A 177 23.63 43.44 11.08
CA ALA A 177 24.00 42.84 12.35
C ALA A 177 25.30 43.47 12.89
N LYS A 178 25.21 44.75 13.28
CA LYS A 178 26.22 45.34 14.17
C LYS A 178 26.28 44.48 15.45
N PRO A 179 27.48 44.02 15.88
CA PRO A 179 27.59 43.20 17.07
C PRO A 179 27.15 44.01 18.28
N SER A 180 26.08 43.56 18.92
CA SER A 180 25.72 44.01 20.28
C SER A 180 26.92 43.71 21.19
N PRO A 181 27.40 44.68 21.99
CA PRO A 181 28.56 44.47 22.83
C PRO A 181 28.19 43.48 23.92
N VAL A 182 28.71 42.26 23.85
CA VAL A 182 28.72 41.36 24.99
C VAL A 182 29.65 42.02 26.00
N ALA A 183 29.03 42.65 26.99
CA ALA A 183 29.67 43.26 28.13
C ALA A 183 30.61 42.24 28.79
N GLN A 184 31.86 42.67 28.90
CA GLN A 184 32.82 42.17 29.85
C GLN A 184 32.28 42.43 31.27
N GLU A 185 32.18 41.40 32.10
CA GLU A 185 32.35 41.51 33.56
C GLU A 185 32.44 40.08 34.13
N THR A 186 33.64 39.53 34.31
CA THR A 186 34.36 39.48 35.60
C THR A 186 33.47 39.07 36.77
N ARG A 187 33.58 37.83 37.25
CA ARG A 187 34.41 37.45 38.41
C ARG A 187 34.23 35.98 38.77
#